data_AF-A0A660NR34-F1
#
_entry.id   AF-A0A660NR34-F1
#
_cell.length_a   1.000
_cell.length_b   1.000
_cell.length_c   1.000
_cell.angle_alpha   90.00
_cell.angle_beta   90.00
_cell.angle_gamma   90.00
#
_symmetry.space_group_name_H-M   'P 1'
#
loop_
_entity.id
_entity.type
_entity.pdbx_description
1 polymer ?
#
loop_
_entity_poly.entity_id
_entity_poly.type
_entity_poly.pdbx_seq_one_letter_code
_entity_poly.pdbx_strand_id
1 'polypeptide(L)' 'ARSSGDVAAYQPFVEHTPMKRMGQPEDIGDVAVWLASDGARFITGQSILVDGGYTIGGLRWQ' A
#
# COMPACT_ATOMS: atom_id res chain seq x y z
N ALA A 1 13.00 -21.89 -11.95
CA ALA A 1 11.70 -21.36 -11.53
C ALA A 1 11.88 -20.78 -10.13
N ARG A 2 11.86 -19.45 -9.98
CA ARG A 2 11.92 -18.84 -8.65
C ARG A 2 10.56 -19.06 -8.01
N SER A 3 10.51 -19.88 -6.97
CA SER A 3 9.30 -20.10 -6.19
C SER A 3 8.78 -18.76 -5.71
N SER A 4 7.47 -18.57 -5.85
CA SER A 4 6.72 -17.50 -5.22
C SER A 4 7.12 -17.39 -3.74
N GLY A 5 7.65 -16.24 -3.32
CA GLY A 5 7.70 -15.85 -1.91
C GLY A 5 8.89 -16.36 -1.09
N ASP A 6 10.09 -15.82 -1.32
CA ASP A 6 11.02 -15.68 -0.21
C ASP A 6 10.49 -14.56 0.70
N VAL A 7 9.68 -14.93 1.70
CA VAL A 7 9.09 -14.01 2.69
C VAL A 7 10.16 -13.11 3.33
N ALA A 8 11.39 -13.63 3.46
CA ALA A 8 12.56 -12.89 3.93
C ALA A 8 12.91 -11.67 3.07
N ALA A 9 12.70 -11.71 1.75
CA ALA A 9 12.98 -10.58 0.88
C ALA A 9 12.01 -9.40 1.13
N TYR A 10 10.81 -9.68 1.66
CA TYR A 10 9.80 -8.67 1.98
C TYR A 10 9.89 -8.15 3.41
N GLN A 11 10.66 -8.81 4.26
CA GLN A 11 10.81 -8.47 5.67
C GLN A 11 11.18 -6.99 5.89
N PRO A 12 12.11 -6.37 5.14
CA PRO A 12 12.42 -4.95 5.31
C PRO A 12 11.21 -4.06 4.99
N PHE A 13 10.39 -4.40 3.99
CA PHE A 13 9.20 -3.61 3.67
C PHE A 13 8.18 -3.66 4.81
N VAL A 14 7.94 -4.87 5.35
CA VAL A 14 7.05 -5.06 6.51
C VAL A 14 7.53 -4.26 7.72
N GLU A 15 8.83 -4.26 8.00
CA GLU A 15 9.41 -3.53 9.12
C GLU A 15 9.27 -2.01 8.98
N HIS A 16 9.42 -1.48 7.77
CA HIS A 16 9.34 -0.05 7.50
C HIS A 16 7.90 0.45 7.33
N THR A 17 6.95 -0.41 6.98
CA THR A 17 5.52 -0.08 6.94
C THR A 17 4.96 0.05 8.36
N PRO A 18 4.40 1.21 8.76
CA PRO A 18 3.77 1.39 10.07
C PRO A 18 2.70 0.35 10.42
N MET A 19 1.93 -0.11 9.43
CA MET A 19 0.93 -1.18 9.61
C MET A 19 1.53 -2.59 9.80
N LYS A 20 2.86 -2.76 9.71
CA LYS A 20 3.59 -4.02 10.00
C LYS A 20 3.10 -5.24 9.24
N ARG A 21 2.66 -5.03 7.99
CA ARG A 21 2.31 -6.09 7.06
C ARG A 21 2.58 -5.66 5.63
N MET A 22 2.66 -6.64 4.74
CA MET A 22 2.57 -6.37 3.31
C MET A 22 1.13 -5.98 2.93
N GLY A 23 1.02 -5.06 1.97
CA GLY A 23 -0.25 -4.78 1.31
C GLY A 23 -0.79 -6.03 0.63
N GLN A 24 -2.10 -6.18 0.65
CA GLN A 24 -2.84 -7.22 -0.05
C GLN A 24 -3.59 -6.58 -1.23
N PRO A 25 -3.94 -7.36 -2.28
CA PRO A 25 -4.73 -6.86 -3.40
C PRO A 25 -6.03 -6.13 -2.97
N GLU A 26 -6.65 -6.61 -1.89
CA GLU A 26 -7.88 -6.05 -1.33
C GLU A 26 -7.70 -4.61 -0.82
N ASP A 27 -6.51 -4.24 -0.33
CA ASP A 27 -6.25 -2.86 0.13
C ASP A 27 -6.43 -1.84 -1.01
N ILE A 28 -6.07 -2.22 -2.24
CA ILE A 28 -6.28 -1.39 -3.43
C ILE A 28 -7.72 -1.53 -3.94
N GLY A 29 -8.24 -2.76 -3.94
CA GLY A 29 -9.59 -3.07 -4.41
C GLY A 29 -10.65 -2.28 -3.65
N ASP A 30 -10.58 -2.25 -2.33
CA ASP A 30 -11.55 -1.55 -1.48
C ASP A 30 -11.52 -0.04 -1.71
N VAL A 31 -10.32 0.55 -1.88
CA VAL A 31 -10.18 1.98 -2.21
C VAL A 31 -10.73 2.28 -3.60
N ALA A 32 -10.49 1.41 -4.58
CA ALA A 32 -11.03 1.56 -5.93
C ALA A 32 -12.56 1.48 -5.94
N VAL A 33 -13.16 0.54 -5.19
CA VAL A 33 -14.61 0.42 -5.04
C VAL A 33 -15.19 1.67 -4.37
N TRP A 34 -14.55 2.19 -3.33
CA TRP A 34 -14.98 3.44 -2.70
C TRP A 34 -14.90 4.63 -3.66
N LEU A 35 -13.82 4.76 -4.44
CA LEU A 35 -13.66 5.79 -5.46
C LEU A 35 -14.72 5.71 -6.57
N ALA A 36 -15.20 4.51 -6.90
CA ALA A 36 -16.28 4.30 -7.86
C ALA A 36 -17.69 4.53 -7.28
N SER A 37 -17.81 4.73 -5.97
CA SER A 37 -19.09 4.91 -5.29
C SER A 37 -19.55 6.37 -5.26
N ASP A 38 -20.84 6.58 -4.95
CA ASP A 38 -21.42 7.92 -4.74
C ASP A 38 -20.77 8.73 -3.61
N GLY A 39 -20.05 8.04 -2.71
CA GLY A 39 -19.29 8.65 -1.62
C GLY A 39 -18.10 9.47 -2.10
N ALA A 40 -17.58 9.21 -3.29
CA ALA A 40 -16.43 9.90 -3.89
C ALA A 40 -16.80 10.79 -5.09
N ARG A 41 -18.10 11.05 -5.34
CA ARG A 41 -18.61 11.69 -6.58
C ARG A 41 -18.04 13.06 -6.96
N PHE A 42 -17.34 13.74 -6.05
CA PHE A 42 -16.73 15.05 -6.28
C PHE A 42 -15.20 15.02 -6.20
N ILE A 43 -14.61 13.83 -6.16
CA ILE A 43 -13.16 13.62 -6.12
C ILE A 43 -12.69 13.31 -7.54
N THR A 44 -11.81 14.15 -8.06
CA THR A 44 -11.13 13.94 -9.35
C THR A 44 -9.75 14.58 -9.33
N GLY A 45 -8.86 14.14 -10.23
CA GLY A 45 -7.50 14.67 -10.36
C GLY A 45 -6.57 14.39 -9.17
N GLN A 46 -6.91 13.43 -8.31
CA GLN A 46 -6.12 13.07 -7.14
C GLN A 46 -5.34 11.78 -7.35
N SER A 47 -4.13 11.74 -6.78
CA SER A 47 -3.36 10.51 -6.59
C SER A 47 -3.48 10.07 -5.14
N ILE A 48 -4.12 8.93 -4.89
CA ILE A 48 -4.28 8.39 -3.53
C ILE A 48 -3.23 7.30 -3.33
N LEU A 49 -2.33 7.53 -2.37
CA LEU A 49 -1.30 6.56 -2.01
C LEU A 49 -1.87 5.55 -0.99
N VAL A 50 -1.82 4.27 -1.34
CA VAL A 50 -2.29 3.16 -0.51
C VAL A 50 -1.12 2.21 -0.24
N ASP A 51 -0.38 2.45 0.83
CA ASP A 51 0.90 1.79 1.10
C ASP A 51 1.10 1.38 2.56
N GLY A 52 0.05 1.46 3.38
CA GLY A 52 0.12 1.17 4.82
C GLY A 52 1.04 2.12 5.60
N GLY A 53 1.38 3.27 5.03
CA GLY A 53 2.24 4.30 5.62
C GLY A 53 3.73 4.14 5.30
N TYR A 54 4.11 3.27 4.36
CA TYR A 54 5.50 3.02 4.00
C TYR A 54 6.26 4.32 3.63
N THR A 55 5.62 5.22 2.88
CA THR A 55 6.20 6.50 2.43
C THR A 55 6.21 7.59 3.50
N ILE A 56 5.47 7.47 4.61
CA ILE A 56 5.47 8.46 5.71
C ILE A 56 6.88 8.69 6.25
N GLY A 57 7.73 7.67 6.17
CA GLY A 57 9.07 7.72 6.70
C GLY A 57 10.04 8.72 6.07
N GLY A 58 9.78 9.22 4.87
CA GLY A 58 10.75 10.07 4.16
C GLY A 58 12.08 9.37 3.84
N LEU A 59 13.07 10.14 3.37
CA LEU A 59 14.42 9.65 3.03
C LEU A 59 15.09 9.02 4.25
N ARG A 60 15.21 7.70 4.23
CA ARG A 60 15.87 6.91 5.28
C ARG A 60 17.32 6.71 4.86
N TRP A 61 18.18 7.66 5.21
CA TRP A 61 19.63 7.49 5.14
C TRP A 61 20.10 6.83 6.44
N GLN A 62 20.17 5.51 6.44
CA GLN A 62 20.91 4.67 7.38
C GLN A 62 21.63 3.60 6.56
#